data_AF-A0A836AEA1-F1
#
_entry.id   AF-A0A836AEA1-F1
#
_cell.length_a   1.000
_cell.length_b   1.000
_cell.length_c   1.000
_cell.angle_alpha   90.00
_cell.angle_beta   90.00
_cell.angle_gamma   90.00
#
_symmetry.space_group_name_H-M   'P 1'
#
loop_
_entity.id
_entity.type
_entity.pdbx_description
1 polymer ?
#
loop_
_entity_poly.entity_id
_entity_poly.type
_entity_poly.pdbx_seq_one_letter_code
_entity_poly.pdbx_strand_id
1 'polypeptide(L)'
;MLGKEGRLFVLGYALAAIYEGPVANLRHNLNEVIASLGCTVELQINSTRTAWRVSTAPLRAVLKDLLSSKESLKAETQNITNSFEELDAQVNSESGFSPKDAEGSETAPGEEAPAASAFRHHLSTQKMYELKTKLRCSHVVNGAMFSCRRWFDQKHGVCMQRIWVPLLNHLLCLPMKFKFFCSIAKVMEVWCRSRIPVEGNFGQTYDSLNQSIHGLEGEFSATINLKEERRAGVLGLNTSWKHVSTEVRDYVRRQEAQLERTLGLLHALLSCTFLLVLHACFSYMDSYNGDIRFDNIYISTYFCQIDERRKKLGKQTLLPLRKAEKKTVIFPWDPTIQAAEMRNVLRELVETLPVLLLLLLLCGLDWALYSIFDTIRHHSFVQYSFRSSHKLEVKVGGDSMLARLLRNTIGALNTSSEMVVDSNNMPCLPQPVPLSTRAYLKAALPSGLLTCLCLLQAFGYRLRRVIAAFYFPKREKKRILFLYNDLLRKRAAFTQLRRATIVRRARQQRAPRRHLVDILHRRCPLLRPWLRRRCVVCQAPETPESYLCPTPNCEAVYCHSCWNDMRQRCPVCTPREELSSSAYSDSNDDATYAE
;
A
#
# COMPACT_ATOMS: atom_id res chain seq x y z
N MET A 1 -2.25 -27.30 -40.95
CA MET A 1 -2.26 -25.90 -40.46
C MET A 1 -3.66 -25.37 -40.14
N LEU A 2 -4.65 -25.44 -41.03
CA LEU A 2 -6.02 -24.90 -40.79
C LEU A 2 -6.92 -25.71 -39.83
N GLY A 3 -6.47 -26.87 -39.35
CA GLY A 3 -7.21 -27.72 -38.40
C GLY A 3 -6.90 -27.39 -36.94
N LYS A 4 -7.62 -28.02 -36.01
CA LYS A 4 -7.45 -27.85 -34.56
C LYS A 4 -5.99 -28.00 -34.10
N GLU A 5 -5.32 -29.05 -34.55
CA GLU A 5 -3.92 -29.34 -34.17
C GLU A 5 -2.93 -28.28 -34.68
N GLY A 6 -3.17 -27.71 -35.86
CA GLY A 6 -2.30 -26.65 -36.40
C GLY A 6 -2.50 -25.31 -35.68
N ARG A 7 -3.71 -25.03 -35.20
CA ARG A 7 -3.99 -23.83 -34.38
C ARG A 7 -3.36 -23.93 -32.99
N LEU A 8 -3.25 -25.14 -32.42
CA LEU A 8 -2.56 -25.33 -31.15
C LEU A 8 -1.11 -24.83 -31.22
N PHE A 9 -0.44 -25.07 -32.34
CA PHE A 9 0.90 -24.53 -32.60
C PHE A 9 0.92 -22.99 -32.65
N VAL A 10 0.00 -22.39 -33.42
CA VAL A 10 -0.11 -20.92 -33.53
C VAL A 10 -0.50 -20.27 -32.20
N LEU A 11 -1.35 -20.92 -31.41
CA LEU A 11 -1.74 -20.51 -30.06
C LEU A 11 -0.51 -20.45 -29.14
N GLY A 12 0.33 -21.50 -29.17
CA GLY A 12 1.58 -21.53 -28.42
C GLY A 12 2.53 -20.41 -28.83
N TYR A 13 2.68 -20.17 -30.13
CA TYR A 13 3.49 -19.07 -30.65
C TYR A 13 2.93 -17.69 -30.23
N ALA A 14 1.61 -17.51 -30.23
CA ALA A 14 0.96 -16.29 -29.76
C ALA A 14 1.22 -16.03 -28.28
N LEU A 15 1.14 -17.06 -27.42
CA LEU A 15 1.46 -16.93 -26.00
C LEU A 15 2.94 -16.58 -25.76
N ALA A 16 3.86 -17.19 -26.52
CA ALA A 16 5.27 -16.85 -26.46
C ALA A 16 5.54 -15.39 -26.88
N ALA A 17 4.89 -14.93 -27.96
CA ALA A 17 5.02 -13.56 -28.43
C ALA A 17 4.43 -12.52 -27.45
N ILE A 18 3.34 -12.86 -26.75
CA ILE A 18 2.78 -12.04 -25.66
C ILE A 18 3.76 -11.95 -24.49
N TYR A 19 4.44 -13.06 -24.16
CA TYR A 19 5.41 -13.11 -23.09
C TYR A 19 6.66 -12.25 -23.38
N GLU A 20 7.27 -12.45 -24.55
CA GLU A 20 8.48 -11.70 -24.96
C GLU A 20 8.20 -10.21 -25.24
N GLY A 21 6.95 -9.84 -25.52
CA GLY A 21 6.55 -8.47 -25.81
C GLY A 21 5.96 -7.75 -24.58
N PRO A 22 4.62 -7.60 -24.48
CA PRO A 22 3.98 -6.85 -23.40
C PRO A 22 4.39 -7.24 -21.98
N VAL A 23 4.52 -8.55 -21.68
CA VAL A 23 4.86 -9.00 -20.31
C VAL A 23 6.29 -8.59 -19.93
N ALA A 24 7.24 -8.75 -20.85
CA ALA A 24 8.63 -8.35 -20.62
C ALA A 24 8.76 -6.84 -20.40
N ASN A 25 8.04 -6.03 -21.18
CA ASN A 25 8.05 -4.57 -21.05
C ASN A 25 7.39 -4.11 -19.73
N LEU A 26 6.23 -4.69 -19.41
CA LEU A 26 5.53 -4.45 -18.15
C LEU A 26 6.46 -4.70 -16.95
N ARG A 27 7.21 -5.80 -16.98
CA ARG A 27 8.18 -6.16 -15.94
C ARG A 27 9.33 -5.17 -15.85
N HIS A 28 9.87 -4.73 -16.99
CA HIS A 28 10.93 -3.72 -17.03
C HIS A 28 10.45 -2.42 -16.37
N ASN A 29 9.29 -1.92 -16.78
CA ASN A 29 8.68 -0.72 -16.21
C ASN A 29 8.39 -0.88 -14.71
N LEU A 30 7.93 -2.05 -14.26
CA LEU A 30 7.69 -2.33 -12.84
C LEU A 30 8.99 -2.31 -12.01
N ASN A 31 10.11 -2.79 -12.56
CA ASN A 31 11.41 -2.73 -11.89
C ASN A 31 11.94 -1.29 -11.78
N GLU A 32 11.77 -0.46 -12.82
CA GLU A 32 12.11 0.97 -12.79
C GLU A 32 11.33 1.71 -11.70
N VAL A 33 10.08 1.32 -11.48
CA VAL A 33 9.22 1.92 -10.44
C VAL A 33 9.69 1.53 -9.05
N ILE A 34 10.02 0.25 -8.83
CA ILE A 34 10.59 -0.19 -7.55
C ILE A 34 11.90 0.57 -7.28
N ALA A 35 12.75 0.77 -8.29
CA ALA A 35 13.98 1.54 -8.14
C ALA A 35 13.71 3.02 -7.81
N SER A 36 12.79 3.65 -8.54
CA SER A 36 12.37 5.04 -8.35
C SER A 36 11.78 5.31 -6.96
N LEU A 37 10.84 4.47 -6.52
CA LEU A 37 10.23 4.55 -5.19
C LEU A 37 11.30 4.40 -4.10
N GLY A 38 12.26 3.49 -4.31
CA GLY A 38 13.34 3.30 -3.36
C GLY A 38 14.28 4.48 -3.23
N CYS A 39 14.69 5.04 -4.36
CA CYS A 39 15.48 6.26 -4.39
C CYS A 39 14.74 7.41 -3.70
N THR A 40 13.43 7.54 -3.95
CA THR A 40 12.59 8.59 -3.34
C THR A 40 12.51 8.44 -1.82
N VAL A 41 12.29 7.22 -1.32
CA VAL A 41 12.26 6.93 0.12
C VAL A 41 13.62 7.21 0.76
N GLU A 42 14.72 6.79 0.14
CA GLU A 42 16.07 7.07 0.63
C GLU A 42 16.38 8.57 0.64
N LEU A 43 15.97 9.29 -0.40
CA LEU A 43 16.10 10.75 -0.50
C LEU A 43 15.32 11.45 0.62
N GLN A 44 14.08 11.04 0.89
CA GLN A 44 13.26 11.56 1.98
C GLN A 44 13.89 11.29 3.35
N ILE A 45 14.40 10.07 3.59
CA ILE A 45 15.08 9.71 4.84
C ILE A 45 16.34 10.56 5.05
N ASN A 46 17.16 10.73 4.01
CA ASN A 46 18.39 11.51 4.09
C ASN A 46 18.10 12.99 4.31
N SER A 47 17.15 13.56 3.57
CA SER A 47 16.72 14.95 3.75
C SER A 47 16.17 15.19 5.16
N THR A 48 15.29 14.31 5.64
CA THR A 48 14.73 14.38 7.01
C THR A 48 15.82 14.27 8.06
N ARG A 49 16.80 13.37 7.88
CA ARG A 49 17.94 13.24 8.80
C ARG A 49 18.77 14.51 8.85
N THR A 50 19.03 15.13 7.70
CA THR A 50 19.79 16.38 7.63
C THR A 50 19.01 17.53 8.28
N ALA A 51 17.73 17.68 7.97
CA ALA A 51 16.85 18.67 8.61
C ALA A 51 16.80 18.49 10.13
N TRP A 52 16.65 17.25 10.62
CA TRP A 52 16.67 16.93 12.04
C TRP A 52 18.00 17.27 12.70
N ARG A 53 19.13 16.88 12.08
CA ARG A 53 20.46 17.18 12.62
C ARG A 53 20.69 18.67 12.80
N VAL A 54 20.20 19.45 11.85
CA VAL A 54 20.39 20.91 11.81
C VAL A 54 19.48 21.60 12.81
N SER A 55 18.21 21.20 12.90
CA SER A 55 17.29 21.75 13.89
C SER A 55 17.71 21.43 15.33
N THR A 56 18.33 20.26 15.55
CA THR A 56 18.80 19.83 16.87
C THR A 56 20.27 20.17 17.14
N ALA A 57 21.01 20.74 16.18
CA ALA A 57 22.41 21.15 16.35
C ALA A 57 22.61 22.12 17.54
N PRO A 58 21.85 23.23 17.69
CA PRO A 58 22.05 24.14 18.81
C PRO A 58 21.76 23.47 20.15
N LEU A 59 20.72 22.64 20.24
CA LEU A 59 20.39 21.90 21.45
C LEU A 59 21.49 20.90 21.84
N ARG A 60 22.07 20.18 20.85
CA ARG A 60 23.21 19.29 21.10
C ARG A 60 24.44 20.06 21.59
N ALA A 61 24.70 21.25 21.04
CA ALA A 61 25.81 22.11 21.47
C ALA A 61 25.61 22.55 22.93
N VAL A 62 24.45 23.10 23.27
CA VAL A 62 24.11 23.52 24.66
C VAL A 62 24.25 22.36 25.64
N LEU A 63 23.71 21.19 25.32
CA LEU A 63 23.80 20.03 26.21
C LEU A 63 25.23 19.52 26.37
N LYS A 64 26.05 19.58 25.31
CA LYS A 64 27.46 19.20 25.38
C LYS A 64 28.26 20.18 26.25
N ASP A 65 28.03 21.47 26.10
CA ASP A 65 28.74 22.51 26.86
C ASP A 65 28.32 22.51 28.34
N LEU A 66 27.03 22.26 28.63
CA LEU A 66 26.53 22.00 29.99
C LEU A 66 27.24 20.83 30.65
N LEU A 67 27.37 19.70 29.94
CA LEU A 67 28.06 18.52 30.44
C LEU A 67 29.55 18.79 30.67
N SER A 68 30.19 19.60 29.82
CA SER A 68 31.60 19.98 29.99
C SER A 68 31.82 20.91 31.19
N SER A 69 30.85 21.78 31.50
CA SER A 69 30.93 22.74 32.61
C SER A 69 30.54 22.13 33.97
N LYS A 70 30.06 20.87 33.99
CA LYS A 70 29.57 20.18 35.20
C LYS A 70 30.58 20.21 36.34
N GLU A 71 31.81 19.78 36.08
CA GLU A 71 32.84 19.67 37.12
C GLU A 71 33.26 21.07 37.64
N SER A 72 33.32 22.06 36.74
CA SER A 72 33.61 23.44 37.12
C SER A 72 32.54 24.05 38.02
N LEU A 73 31.26 23.85 37.68
CA LEU A 73 30.13 24.36 38.47
C LEU A 73 30.07 23.67 39.83
N LYS A 74 30.31 22.35 39.87
CA LYS A 74 30.39 21.59 41.11
C LYS A 74 31.50 22.12 42.02
N ALA A 75 32.67 22.43 41.48
CA ALA A 75 33.78 22.99 42.24
C ALA A 75 33.47 24.41 42.77
N GLU A 76 32.83 25.27 41.98
CA GLU A 76 32.41 26.60 42.44
C GLU A 76 31.35 26.53 43.55
N THR A 77 30.35 25.65 43.41
CA THR A 77 29.34 25.43 44.46
C THR A 77 29.98 24.96 45.75
N GLN A 78 30.91 23.99 45.68
CA GLN A 78 31.65 23.51 46.86
C GLN A 78 32.46 24.64 47.53
N ASN A 79 33.08 25.52 46.76
CA ASN A 79 33.82 26.65 47.31
C ASN A 79 32.92 27.66 48.05
N ILE A 80 31.72 27.91 47.52
CA ILE A 80 30.71 28.76 48.17
C ILE A 80 30.21 28.11 49.46
N THR A 81 29.91 26.81 49.43
CA THR A 81 29.52 26.04 50.61
C THR A 81 30.60 26.14 51.70
N ASN A 82 31.86 25.88 51.36
CA ASN A 82 32.99 25.98 52.31
C ASN A 82 33.14 27.41 52.88
N SER A 83 32.91 28.44 52.08
CA SER A 83 32.98 29.83 52.54
C SER A 83 31.82 30.19 53.47
N PHE A 84 30.64 29.61 53.23
CA PHE A 84 29.46 29.81 54.07
C PHE A 84 29.57 29.02 55.38
N GLU A 85 30.24 27.87 55.41
CA GLU A 85 30.49 27.11 56.64
C GLU A 85 31.21 27.96 57.70
N GLU A 86 32.15 28.83 57.31
CA GLU A 86 32.81 29.73 58.26
C GLU A 86 31.83 30.76 58.86
N LEU A 87 30.96 31.34 58.03
CA LEU A 87 29.92 32.28 58.47
C LEU A 87 28.87 31.57 59.35
N ASP A 88 28.47 30.37 58.97
CA ASP A 88 27.56 29.52 59.73
C ASP A 88 28.14 29.22 61.12
N ALA A 89 29.41 28.82 61.17
CA ALA A 89 30.12 28.60 62.43
C ALA A 89 30.17 29.87 63.29
N GLN A 90 30.35 31.06 62.72
CA GLN A 90 30.34 32.32 63.47
C GLN A 90 28.94 32.68 64.02
N VAL A 91 27.88 32.48 63.25
CA VAL A 91 26.49 32.73 63.66
C VAL A 91 26.03 31.71 64.72
N ASN A 92 26.41 30.45 64.56
CA ASN A 92 26.03 29.36 65.45
C ASN A 92 26.94 29.24 66.68
N SER A 93 28.15 29.82 66.67
CA SER A 93 29.09 29.74 67.79
C SER A 93 28.51 30.20 69.14
N GLU A 94 28.94 29.54 70.20
CA GLU A 94 28.55 29.82 71.59
C GLU A 94 29.61 30.66 72.36
N SER A 95 30.63 31.17 71.67
CA SER A 95 31.72 31.94 72.31
C SER A 95 31.21 33.22 72.97
N GLY A 96 31.56 33.42 74.25
CA GLY A 96 31.18 34.61 75.04
C GLY A 96 29.73 34.65 75.50
N PHE A 97 29.01 33.52 75.39
CA PHE A 97 27.62 33.35 75.75
C PHE A 97 27.47 32.04 76.54
N SER A 98 26.91 32.11 77.75
CA SER A 98 26.42 30.91 78.45
C SER A 98 24.89 30.93 78.42
N PRO A 99 24.19 29.82 78.10
CA PRO A 99 22.73 29.81 78.03
C PRO A 99 22.05 30.23 79.35
N LYS A 100 22.78 30.23 80.46
CA LYS A 100 22.32 30.72 81.78
C LYS A 100 22.20 32.25 81.86
N ASP A 101 22.92 33.00 81.03
CA ASP A 101 22.91 34.47 81.06
C ASP A 101 21.69 35.09 80.35
N ALA A 102 20.93 34.28 79.61
CA ALA A 102 19.74 34.71 78.87
C ALA A 102 18.46 34.79 79.73
N GLU A 103 18.43 34.16 80.91
CA GLU A 103 17.27 34.17 81.82
C GLU A 103 17.10 35.52 82.57
N GLY A 104 18.04 36.44 82.43
CA GLY A 104 18.09 37.69 83.21
C GLY A 104 17.23 38.85 82.72
N SER A 105 16.42 38.70 81.66
CA SER A 105 15.59 39.79 81.13
C SER A 105 14.15 39.35 80.91
N GLU A 106 13.32 39.74 81.88
CA GLU A 106 11.85 39.76 81.87
C GLU A 106 11.11 38.42 82.02
N THR A 107 10.88 38.02 83.29
CA THR A 107 9.58 37.48 83.74
C THR A 107 9.43 37.63 85.26
N ALA A 108 8.20 37.93 85.71
CA ALA A 108 7.79 37.88 87.11
C ALA A 108 7.97 36.45 87.69
N PRO A 109 8.13 36.29 89.02
CA PRO A 109 8.55 35.02 89.61
C PRO A 109 7.40 34.00 89.68
N GLY A 110 7.63 32.81 89.16
CA GLY A 110 6.74 31.65 89.34
C GLY A 110 7.21 30.40 88.59
N GLU A 111 7.76 29.46 89.35
CA GLU A 111 7.87 28.00 89.13
C GLU A 111 8.76 27.41 88.01
N GLU A 112 9.78 26.69 88.51
CA GLU A 112 10.41 25.44 88.06
C GLU A 112 10.76 25.20 86.57
N ALA A 113 12.06 25.01 86.34
CA ALA A 113 12.68 24.57 85.08
C ALA A 113 12.09 23.24 84.59
N PRO A 114 11.78 23.12 83.28
CA PRO A 114 12.81 22.78 82.28
C PRO A 114 12.57 23.50 80.94
N ALA A 115 13.05 24.73 80.77
CA ALA A 115 12.73 25.57 79.61
C ALA A 115 13.93 25.93 78.69
N ALA A 116 15.12 25.38 78.92
CA ALA A 116 16.32 25.77 78.16
C ALA A 116 16.30 25.34 76.67
N SER A 117 15.59 24.26 76.32
CA SER A 117 15.49 23.78 74.93
C SER A 117 14.29 24.36 74.17
N ALA A 118 13.17 24.62 74.84
CA ALA A 118 11.95 25.15 74.21
C ALA A 118 12.10 26.61 73.76
N PHE A 119 12.87 27.42 74.50
CA PHE A 119 13.10 28.84 74.16
C PHE A 119 13.94 29.02 72.88
N ARG A 120 14.82 28.06 72.55
CA ARG A 120 15.62 28.09 71.31
C ARG A 120 14.78 27.96 70.05
N HIS A 121 13.64 27.27 70.11
CA HIS A 121 12.80 27.00 68.93
C HIS A 121 11.81 28.13 68.58
N HIS A 122 11.60 29.11 69.48
CA HIS A 122 10.63 30.19 69.26
C HIS A 122 11.24 31.53 68.83
N LEU A 123 12.57 31.68 68.86
CA LEU A 123 13.23 32.90 68.39
C LEU A 123 13.59 32.79 66.90
N SER A 124 13.27 33.84 66.13
CA SER A 124 13.81 33.98 64.77
C SER A 124 15.33 34.09 64.82
N THR A 125 15.98 33.62 63.75
CA THR A 125 17.44 33.73 63.56
C THR A 125 17.95 35.16 63.75
N GLN A 126 17.18 36.15 63.29
CA GLN A 126 17.42 37.58 63.53
C GLN A 126 17.49 37.92 65.04
N LYS A 127 16.46 37.56 65.80
CA LYS A 127 16.40 37.85 67.25
C LYS A 127 17.51 37.13 68.01
N MET A 128 17.81 35.89 67.60
CA MET A 128 18.90 35.11 68.18
C MET A 128 20.26 35.77 67.93
N TYR A 129 20.52 36.23 66.72
CA TYR A 129 21.77 36.89 66.35
C TYR A 129 21.94 38.24 67.09
N GLU A 130 20.87 39.04 67.18
CA GLU A 130 20.87 40.30 67.93
C GLU A 130 21.19 40.08 69.41
N LEU A 131 20.52 39.12 70.04
CA LEU A 131 20.71 38.80 71.45
C LEU A 131 22.15 38.33 71.71
N LYS A 132 22.64 37.37 70.92
CA LYS A 132 24.01 36.85 71.03
C LYS A 132 25.04 37.97 70.87
N THR A 133 24.86 38.89 69.93
CA THR A 133 25.80 39.98 69.67
C THR A 133 25.88 40.97 70.84
N LYS A 134 24.74 41.36 71.41
CA LYS A 134 24.68 42.24 72.59
C LYS A 134 25.35 41.62 73.81
N LEU A 135 25.13 40.32 74.02
CA LEU A 135 25.74 39.57 75.12
C LEU A 135 27.25 39.41 74.92
N ARG A 136 27.73 39.11 73.72
CA ARG A 136 29.18 39.07 73.41
C ARG A 136 29.88 40.40 73.69
N CYS A 137 29.27 41.53 73.34
CA CYS A 137 29.81 42.86 73.67
C CYS A 137 29.92 43.06 75.18
N SER A 138 28.87 42.69 75.92
CA SER A 138 28.85 42.79 77.38
C SER A 138 29.91 41.90 78.02
N HIS A 139 30.14 40.71 77.46
CA HIS A 139 31.21 39.79 77.87
C HIS A 139 32.60 40.42 77.67
N VAL A 140 32.87 41.04 76.51
CA VAL A 140 34.14 41.73 76.24
C VAL A 140 34.35 42.91 77.20
N VAL A 141 33.32 43.73 77.45
CA VAL A 141 33.39 44.86 78.39
C VAL A 141 33.69 44.37 79.81
N ASN A 142 33.03 43.30 80.26
CA ASN A 142 33.29 42.69 81.56
C ASN A 142 34.72 42.13 81.67
N GLY A 143 35.19 41.46 80.61
CA GLY A 143 36.58 40.99 80.52
C GLY A 143 37.61 42.13 80.57
N ALA A 144 37.33 43.24 79.89
CA ALA A 144 38.17 44.45 79.91
C ALA A 144 38.17 45.12 81.29
N MET A 145 37.02 45.22 81.95
CA MET A 145 36.89 45.73 83.32
C MET A 145 37.70 44.88 84.30
N PHE A 146 37.60 43.54 84.20
CA PHE A 146 38.37 42.63 85.04
C PHE A 146 39.87 42.78 84.80
N SER A 147 40.30 42.88 83.55
CA SER A 147 41.69 43.11 83.16
C SER A 147 42.22 44.45 83.68
N CYS A 148 41.41 45.51 83.62
CA CYS A 148 41.74 46.83 84.18
C CYS A 148 41.95 46.78 85.70
N ARG A 149 41.01 46.15 86.44
CA ARG A 149 41.13 46.01 87.90
C ARG A 149 42.39 45.25 88.27
N ARG A 150 42.67 44.16 87.54
CA ARG A 150 43.88 43.36 87.71
C ARG A 150 45.15 44.17 87.43
N TRP A 151 45.14 45.07 86.44
CA TRP A 151 46.27 45.96 86.17
C TRP A 151 46.55 46.92 87.32
N PHE A 152 45.51 47.56 87.89
CA PHE A 152 45.66 48.43 89.06
C PHE A 152 46.19 47.67 90.28
N ASP A 153 45.69 46.46 90.53
CA ASP A 153 46.20 45.58 91.60
C ASP A 153 47.69 45.29 91.43
N GLN A 154 48.08 44.91 90.22
CA GLN A 154 49.47 44.61 89.91
C GLN A 154 50.36 45.84 90.09
N LYS A 155 49.95 47.01 89.58
CA LYS A 155 50.72 48.25 89.69
C LYS A 155 50.78 48.80 91.11
N HIS A 156 49.72 48.63 91.90
CA HIS A 156 49.74 48.97 93.32
C HIS A 156 50.77 48.14 94.09
N GLY A 157 50.83 46.82 93.84
CA GLY A 157 51.84 45.95 94.43
C GLY A 157 53.27 46.35 94.07
N VAL A 158 53.52 46.68 92.79
CA VAL A 158 54.83 47.16 92.31
C VAL A 158 55.20 48.51 92.93
N CYS A 159 54.25 49.43 93.08
CA CYS A 159 54.46 50.75 93.70
C CYS A 159 54.87 50.59 95.17
N MET A 160 54.14 49.75 95.92
CA MET A 160 54.42 49.48 97.33
C MET A 160 55.81 48.87 97.55
N GLN A 161 56.33 48.11 96.59
CA GLN A 161 57.67 47.51 96.67
C GLN A 161 58.80 48.50 96.35
N ARG A 162 58.54 49.54 95.54
CA ARG A 162 59.60 50.44 95.03
C ARG A 162 59.87 51.66 95.91
N ILE A 163 58.91 52.08 96.74
CA ILE A 163 59.06 53.21 97.67
C ILE A 163 59.30 52.64 99.09
N TRP A 164 60.55 52.71 99.56
CA TRP A 164 60.98 52.09 100.83
C TRP A 164 60.57 52.87 102.10
N VAL A 165 60.11 54.13 101.97
CA VAL A 165 59.76 54.98 103.13
C VAL A 165 58.30 54.72 103.58
N PRO A 166 58.05 54.18 104.79
CA PRO A 166 56.75 53.62 105.18
C PRO A 166 55.59 54.62 105.26
N LEU A 167 55.85 55.89 105.62
CA LEU A 167 54.82 56.94 105.67
C LEU A 167 54.51 57.57 104.30
N LEU A 168 55.51 57.68 103.40
CA LEU A 168 55.33 58.29 102.07
C LEU A 168 54.80 57.30 101.02
N ASN A 169 55.09 56.00 101.17
CA ASN A 169 54.65 54.96 100.25
C ASN A 169 53.11 54.87 100.17
N HIS A 170 52.43 54.90 101.32
CA HIS A 170 50.98 54.85 101.37
C HIS A 170 50.29 56.07 100.75
N LEU A 171 50.93 57.25 100.79
CA LEU A 171 50.39 58.47 100.18
C LEU A 171 50.61 58.51 98.65
N LEU A 172 51.81 58.14 98.18
CA LEU A 172 52.17 58.16 96.75
C LEU A 172 51.54 57.00 95.96
N CYS A 173 51.32 55.84 96.57
CA CYS A 173 50.71 54.67 95.91
C CYS A 173 49.19 54.58 96.06
N LEU A 174 48.57 55.52 96.80
CA LEU A 174 47.11 55.63 96.98
C LEU A 174 46.32 55.73 95.67
N PRO A 175 46.78 56.49 94.65
CA PRO A 175 46.07 56.58 93.37
C PRO A 175 45.90 55.23 92.68
N MET A 176 46.79 54.26 92.92
CA MET A 176 46.71 52.91 92.33
C MET A 176 45.63 52.02 92.98
N LYS A 177 45.05 52.43 94.12
CA LYS A 177 43.88 51.75 94.72
C LYS A 177 42.55 52.19 94.13
N PHE A 178 42.52 53.21 93.28
CA PHE A 178 41.30 53.75 92.66
C PHE A 178 40.77 52.88 91.51
N LYS A 179 40.44 51.62 91.82
CA LYS A 179 39.85 50.67 90.86
C LYS A 179 38.47 51.08 90.36
N PHE A 180 37.83 52.06 91.00
CA PHE A 180 36.54 52.60 90.57
C PHE A 180 36.62 53.20 89.16
N PHE A 181 37.79 53.68 88.72
CA PHE A 181 37.99 54.15 87.35
C PHE A 181 37.77 53.05 86.31
N CYS A 182 38.03 51.78 86.64
CA CYS A 182 37.72 50.65 85.73
C CYS A 182 36.21 50.44 85.53
N SER A 183 35.38 50.87 86.48
CA SER A 183 33.93 50.78 86.36
C SER A 183 33.36 51.80 85.36
N ILE A 184 34.16 52.74 84.85
CA ILE A 184 33.77 53.61 83.72
C ILE A 184 33.46 52.75 82.47
N ALA A 185 34.13 51.59 82.33
CA ALA A 185 33.80 50.62 81.29
C ALA A 185 32.35 50.11 81.37
N LYS A 186 31.66 50.20 82.52
CA LYS A 186 30.25 49.84 82.66
C LYS A 186 29.31 50.73 81.84
N VAL A 187 29.73 51.96 81.52
CA VAL A 187 29.00 52.82 80.57
C VAL A 187 28.95 52.16 79.17
N MET A 188 29.99 51.41 78.81
CA MET A 188 30.00 50.62 77.58
C MET A 188 29.05 49.42 77.62
N GLU A 189 28.70 48.88 78.79
CA GLU A 189 27.69 47.81 78.91
C GLU A 189 26.29 48.32 78.53
N VAL A 190 25.93 49.53 78.99
CA VAL A 190 24.68 50.21 78.59
C VAL A 190 24.66 50.49 77.10
N TRP A 191 25.82 50.87 76.54
CA TRP A 191 26.00 51.03 75.10
C TRP A 191 25.83 49.70 74.36
N CYS A 192 26.39 48.59 74.85
CA CYS A 192 26.23 47.26 74.26
C CYS A 192 24.76 46.83 74.16
N ARG A 193 23.92 47.15 75.15
CA ARG A 193 22.50 46.73 75.15
C ARG A 193 21.62 47.57 74.21
N SER A 194 21.92 48.87 74.08
CA SER A 194 21.03 49.85 73.45
C SER A 194 21.52 50.44 72.13
N ARG A 195 22.82 50.30 71.80
CA ARG A 195 23.45 51.03 70.69
C ARG A 195 24.20 50.17 69.69
N ILE A 196 24.31 48.85 69.86
CA ILE A 196 24.87 47.98 68.81
C ILE A 196 23.87 47.89 67.66
N PRO A 197 24.16 48.48 66.49
CA PRO A 197 23.29 48.34 65.34
C PRO A 197 23.48 46.94 64.78
N VAL A 198 22.41 46.16 64.77
CA VAL A 198 22.35 44.92 64.01
C VAL A 198 21.41 45.16 62.85
N GLU A 199 21.84 44.80 61.64
CA GLU A 199 21.04 44.94 60.44
C GLU A 199 19.70 44.20 60.60
N GLY A 200 18.57 44.89 60.45
CA GLY A 200 17.24 44.32 60.75
C GLY A 200 16.82 43.13 59.87
N ASN A 201 17.49 42.94 58.73
CA ASN A 201 17.18 41.91 57.73
C ASN A 201 18.19 40.75 57.70
N PHE A 202 19.15 40.70 58.64
CA PHE A 202 20.22 39.70 58.63
C PHE A 202 19.68 38.26 58.67
N GLY A 203 18.75 37.95 59.59
CA GLY A 203 18.21 36.61 59.78
C GLY A 203 17.45 36.08 58.57
N GLN A 204 16.58 36.89 57.96
CA GLN A 204 15.89 36.50 56.72
C GLN A 204 16.86 36.24 55.57
N THR A 205 17.91 37.07 55.47
CA THR A 205 18.95 36.93 54.44
C THR A 205 19.77 35.66 54.66
N TYR A 206 20.17 35.39 55.91
CA TYR A 206 20.91 34.20 56.28
C TYR A 206 20.07 32.92 56.05
N ASP A 207 18.81 32.89 56.47
CA ASP A 207 17.93 31.74 56.27
C ASP A 207 17.68 31.45 54.79
N SER A 208 17.46 32.51 53.99
CA SER A 208 17.30 32.39 52.54
C SER A 208 18.58 31.92 51.86
N LEU A 209 19.74 32.41 52.26
CA LEU A 209 21.04 31.97 51.73
C LEU A 209 21.35 30.53 52.13
N ASN A 210 21.13 30.15 53.38
CA ASN A 210 21.34 28.80 53.89
C ASN A 210 20.49 27.78 53.11
N GLN A 211 19.21 28.08 52.91
CA GLN A 211 18.33 27.25 52.09
C GLN A 211 18.77 27.19 50.63
N SER A 212 19.23 28.31 50.06
CA SER A 212 19.70 28.38 48.67
C SER A 212 20.98 27.57 48.45
N ILE A 213 21.93 27.61 49.39
CA ILE A 213 23.20 26.87 49.30
C ILE A 213 22.95 25.36 49.38
N HIS A 214 22.13 24.90 50.33
CA HIS A 214 21.76 23.49 50.44
C HIS A 214 20.97 22.99 49.22
N GLY A 215 20.14 23.83 48.61
CA GLY A 215 19.49 23.50 47.34
C GLY A 215 20.47 23.35 46.17
N LEU A 216 21.43 24.27 46.06
CA LEU A 216 22.39 24.34 44.96
C LEU A 216 23.33 23.13 44.90
N GLU A 217 23.73 22.58 46.06
CA GLU A 217 24.60 21.41 46.15
C GLU A 217 23.96 20.14 45.57
N GLY A 218 22.64 19.97 45.73
CA GLY A 218 21.91 18.81 45.22
C GLY A 218 21.67 18.82 43.70
N GLU A 219 21.43 19.99 43.11
CA GLU A 219 20.96 20.12 41.72
C GLU A 219 22.03 19.84 40.64
N PHE A 220 23.31 20.15 40.91
CA PHE A 220 24.39 19.96 39.92
C PHE A 220 24.98 18.54 39.84
N SER A 221 24.37 17.57 40.53
CA SER A 221 24.83 16.17 40.55
C SER A 221 24.38 15.33 39.33
N ALA A 222 23.39 15.80 38.55
CA ALA A 222 22.73 15.02 37.49
C ALA A 222 23.66 14.53 36.36
N THR A 223 23.41 13.33 35.83
CA THR A 223 24.09 12.74 34.67
C THR A 223 23.15 12.69 33.46
N ILE A 224 23.38 13.51 32.44
CA ILE A 224 22.59 13.53 31.21
C ILE A 224 23.23 12.58 30.19
N ASN A 225 22.54 11.49 29.83
CA ASN A 225 22.96 10.56 28.78
C ASN A 225 22.13 10.79 27.50
N LEU A 226 22.73 11.40 26.48
CA LEU A 226 22.12 11.55 25.17
C LEU A 226 22.24 10.26 24.35
N LYS A 227 21.13 9.53 24.19
CA LYS A 227 21.03 8.40 23.24
C LYS A 227 20.23 8.83 22.02
N GLU A 228 20.84 8.75 20.84
CA GLU A 228 20.14 8.97 19.58
C GLU A 228 19.41 7.69 19.16
N GLU A 229 18.12 7.60 19.46
CA GLU A 229 17.29 6.47 19.07
C GLU A 229 16.86 6.61 17.60
N ARG A 230 17.42 5.77 16.72
CA ARG A 230 17.00 5.69 15.32
C ARG A 230 15.69 4.91 15.24
N ARG A 231 14.56 5.58 15.35
CA ARG A 231 13.27 4.96 15.00
C ARG A 231 13.17 4.84 13.48
N ALA A 232 13.01 3.62 13.01
CA ALA A 232 12.75 3.35 11.60
C ALA A 232 11.32 3.80 11.27
N GLY A 233 11.20 4.85 10.46
CA GLY A 233 10.02 5.12 9.63
C GLY A 233 8.94 6.03 10.23
N VAL A 234 8.82 7.23 9.65
CA VAL A 234 7.61 8.10 9.72
C VAL A 234 6.42 7.48 8.95
N LEU A 235 6.60 6.33 8.29
CA LEU A 235 5.61 5.64 7.45
C LEU A 235 4.96 4.40 8.09
N GLY A 236 5.19 4.11 9.37
CA GLY A 236 4.49 3.03 10.08
C GLY A 236 4.83 1.59 9.64
N LEU A 237 5.76 1.39 8.70
CA LEU A 237 6.36 0.08 8.43
C LEU A 237 7.63 -0.08 9.28
N ASN A 238 7.62 -1.07 10.18
CA ASN A 238 8.79 -1.51 10.94
C ASN A 238 9.90 -2.14 10.05
N THR A 239 9.61 -2.35 8.76
CA THR A 239 10.51 -2.96 7.78
C THR A 239 11.26 -1.90 6.97
N SER A 240 12.58 -2.07 6.81
CA SER A 240 13.37 -1.19 5.96
C SER A 240 12.97 -1.35 4.49
N TRP A 241 12.94 -0.24 3.73
CA TRP A 241 12.68 -0.26 2.29
C TRP A 241 13.58 -1.26 1.54
N LYS A 242 14.84 -1.40 1.98
CA LYS A 242 15.78 -2.37 1.42
C LYS A 242 15.20 -3.78 1.46
N HIS A 243 14.62 -4.18 2.59
CA HIS A 243 14.01 -5.50 2.76
C HIS A 243 12.81 -5.72 1.83
N VAL A 244 11.90 -4.73 1.74
CA VAL A 244 10.73 -4.80 0.86
C VAL A 244 11.15 -4.88 -0.61
N SER A 245 12.12 -4.06 -1.02
CA SER A 245 12.60 -4.03 -2.41
C SER A 245 13.29 -5.34 -2.82
N THR A 246 14.06 -5.96 -1.92
CA THR A 246 14.70 -7.26 -2.18
C THR A 246 13.67 -8.38 -2.25
N GLU A 247 12.69 -8.40 -1.35
CA GLU A 247 11.67 -9.44 -1.32
C GLU A 247 10.80 -9.42 -2.59
N VAL A 248 10.36 -8.23 -3.01
CA VAL A 248 9.58 -8.06 -4.25
C VAL A 248 10.40 -8.46 -5.47
N ARG A 249 11.67 -8.02 -5.56
CA ARG A 249 12.56 -8.37 -6.68
C ARG A 249 12.82 -9.87 -6.75
N ASP A 250 13.06 -10.51 -5.62
CA ASP A 250 13.31 -11.95 -5.55
C ASP A 250 12.06 -12.76 -5.85
N TYR A 251 10.88 -12.26 -5.49
CA TYR A 251 9.61 -12.85 -5.90
C TYR A 251 9.42 -12.78 -7.41
N VAL A 252 9.62 -11.61 -8.03
CA VAL A 252 9.51 -11.42 -9.49
C VAL A 252 10.49 -12.32 -10.24
N ARG A 253 11.76 -12.38 -9.81
CA ARG A 253 12.79 -13.27 -10.41
C ARG A 253 12.42 -14.74 -10.30
N ARG A 254 11.87 -15.18 -9.17
CA ARG A 254 11.41 -16.56 -8.99
C ARG A 254 10.26 -16.91 -9.94
N GLN A 255 9.29 -16.02 -10.08
CA GLN A 255 8.18 -16.21 -11.02
C GLN A 255 8.65 -16.23 -12.48
N GLU A 256 9.60 -15.37 -12.84
CA GLU A 256 10.24 -15.36 -14.16
C GLU A 256 10.89 -16.71 -14.49
N ALA A 257 11.76 -17.21 -13.61
CA ALA A 257 12.45 -18.47 -13.85
C ALA A 257 11.49 -19.67 -13.96
N GLN A 258 10.39 -19.65 -13.19
CA GLN A 258 9.34 -20.66 -13.30
C GLN A 258 8.62 -20.58 -14.66
N LEU A 259 8.29 -19.37 -15.12
CA LEU A 259 7.56 -19.13 -16.35
C LEU A 259 8.41 -19.40 -17.60
N GLU A 260 9.69 -19.04 -17.60
CA GLU A 260 10.62 -19.39 -18.69
C GLU A 260 10.77 -20.91 -18.81
N ARG A 261 10.88 -21.61 -17.69
CA ARG A 261 10.97 -23.07 -17.68
C ARG A 261 9.70 -23.72 -18.21
N THR A 262 8.51 -23.20 -17.86
CA THR A 262 7.24 -23.72 -18.38
C THR A 262 7.06 -23.42 -19.86
N LEU A 263 7.45 -22.24 -20.33
CA LEU A 263 7.44 -21.87 -21.75
C LEU A 263 8.41 -22.72 -22.57
N GLY A 264 9.61 -23.00 -22.04
CA GLY A 264 10.58 -23.90 -22.67
C GLY A 264 10.02 -25.32 -22.82
N LEU A 265 9.40 -25.86 -21.77
CA LEU A 265 8.71 -27.16 -21.82
C LEU A 265 7.55 -27.14 -22.82
N LEU A 266 6.75 -26.08 -22.84
CA LEU A 266 5.65 -25.91 -23.78
C LEU A 266 6.16 -25.86 -25.22
N HIS A 267 7.24 -25.13 -25.51
CA HIS A 267 7.86 -25.08 -26.84
C HIS A 267 8.33 -26.48 -27.28
N ALA A 268 8.99 -27.23 -26.40
CA ALA A 268 9.39 -28.60 -26.68
C ALA A 268 8.18 -29.50 -27.01
N LEU A 269 7.10 -29.42 -26.24
CA LEU A 269 5.85 -30.15 -26.52
C LEU A 269 5.19 -29.70 -27.84
N LEU A 270 5.22 -28.40 -28.13
CA LEU A 270 4.67 -27.83 -29.36
C LEU A 270 5.47 -28.26 -30.59
N SER A 271 6.77 -28.50 -30.47
CA SER A 271 7.60 -29.05 -31.54
C SER A 271 7.11 -30.43 -32.00
N CYS A 272 6.52 -31.22 -31.09
CA CYS A 272 5.93 -32.53 -31.37
C CYS A 272 4.50 -32.45 -31.98
N THR A 273 3.92 -31.27 -32.18
CA THR A 273 2.55 -31.11 -32.73
C THR A 273 2.39 -31.67 -34.14
N PHE A 274 3.48 -31.81 -34.90
CA PHE A 274 3.42 -32.45 -36.22
C PHE A 274 2.93 -33.90 -36.14
N LEU A 275 3.25 -34.62 -35.05
CA LEU A 275 2.77 -36.00 -34.82
C LEU A 275 1.25 -36.03 -34.62
N LEU A 276 0.70 -35.04 -33.91
CA LEU A 276 -0.76 -34.89 -33.73
C LEU A 276 -1.45 -34.60 -35.06
N VAL A 277 -0.85 -33.74 -35.90
CA VAL A 277 -1.35 -33.46 -37.25
C VAL A 277 -1.35 -34.74 -38.11
N LEU A 278 -0.26 -35.52 -38.07
CA LEU A 278 -0.17 -36.79 -38.80
C LEU A 278 -1.23 -37.78 -38.31
N HIS A 279 -1.34 -37.98 -36.99
CA HIS A 279 -2.35 -38.85 -36.40
C HIS A 279 -3.77 -38.42 -36.79
N ALA A 280 -4.08 -37.12 -36.76
CA ALA A 280 -5.37 -36.58 -37.18
C ALA A 280 -5.66 -36.83 -38.67
N CYS A 281 -4.64 -36.74 -39.54
CA CYS A 281 -4.76 -37.07 -40.95
C CYS A 281 -5.08 -38.56 -41.18
N PHE A 282 -4.33 -39.46 -40.53
CA PHE A 282 -4.57 -40.90 -40.63
C PHE A 282 -5.94 -41.30 -40.05
N SER A 283 -6.30 -40.78 -38.88
CA SER A 283 -7.60 -41.02 -38.26
C SER A 283 -8.76 -40.53 -39.14
N TYR A 284 -8.62 -39.36 -39.80
CA TYR A 284 -9.63 -38.89 -40.75
C TYR A 284 -9.72 -39.82 -41.96
N MET A 285 -8.59 -40.27 -42.50
CA MET A 285 -8.56 -41.17 -43.65
C MET A 285 -9.22 -42.52 -43.35
N ASP A 286 -8.92 -43.07 -42.18
CA ASP A 286 -9.49 -44.32 -41.71
C ASP A 286 -11.01 -44.20 -41.52
N SER A 287 -11.46 -43.14 -40.83
CA SER A 287 -12.90 -42.85 -40.65
C SER A 287 -13.62 -42.63 -41.98
N TYR A 288 -12.97 -41.97 -42.95
CA TYR A 288 -13.49 -41.70 -44.28
C TYR A 288 -13.72 -42.97 -45.11
N ASN A 289 -12.82 -43.94 -44.96
CA ASN A 289 -12.86 -45.21 -45.67
C ASN A 289 -13.66 -46.28 -44.93
N GLY A 290 -13.73 -46.24 -43.61
CA GLY A 290 -14.50 -47.14 -42.76
C GLY A 290 -16.00 -46.81 -42.77
N ASP A 291 -16.37 -45.61 -42.33
CA ASP A 291 -17.78 -45.21 -42.17
C ASP A 291 -18.31 -44.44 -43.40
N ILE A 292 -19.46 -44.85 -43.93
CA ILE A 292 -20.14 -44.21 -45.07
C ILE A 292 -20.87 -42.93 -44.63
N ARG A 293 -21.28 -42.85 -43.35
CA ARG A 293 -22.04 -41.72 -42.79
C ARG A 293 -21.14 -40.58 -42.32
N PHE A 294 -19.91 -40.88 -41.94
CA PHE A 294 -18.92 -39.91 -41.53
C PHE A 294 -18.76 -38.81 -42.58
N ASP A 295 -18.85 -37.52 -42.20
CA ASP A 295 -18.63 -36.34 -43.05
C ASP A 295 -19.33 -36.38 -44.43
N ASN A 296 -20.47 -37.09 -44.54
CA ASN A 296 -21.18 -37.32 -45.80
C ASN A 296 -22.39 -36.38 -45.93
N ILE A 297 -22.11 -35.08 -46.03
CA ILE A 297 -23.11 -33.99 -46.04
C ILE A 297 -22.94 -33.05 -47.24
N TYR A 298 -22.18 -33.44 -48.26
CA TYR A 298 -21.79 -32.58 -49.38
C TYR A 298 -22.51 -32.98 -50.67
N ILE A 299 -23.01 -31.99 -51.42
CA ILE A 299 -23.53 -32.20 -52.77
C ILE A 299 -22.38 -32.09 -53.77
N SER A 300 -22.06 -33.20 -54.41
CA SER A 300 -21.05 -33.28 -55.46
C SER A 300 -21.66 -33.13 -56.86
N THR A 301 -20.81 -32.98 -57.87
CA THR A 301 -21.24 -33.00 -59.28
C THR A 301 -21.92 -34.32 -59.66
N TYR A 302 -21.44 -35.45 -59.14
CA TYR A 302 -22.04 -36.76 -59.36
C TYR A 302 -23.45 -36.87 -58.74
N PHE A 303 -23.70 -36.22 -57.60
CA PHE A 303 -25.05 -36.14 -57.03
C PHE A 303 -26.03 -35.46 -58.01
N CYS A 304 -25.62 -34.35 -58.63
CA CYS A 304 -26.42 -33.65 -59.63
C CYS A 304 -26.68 -34.52 -60.88
N GLN A 305 -25.68 -35.28 -61.33
CA GLN A 305 -25.82 -36.19 -62.47
C GLN A 305 -26.84 -37.31 -62.20
N ILE A 306 -26.87 -37.86 -60.98
CA ILE A 306 -27.88 -38.87 -60.58
C ILE A 306 -29.29 -38.25 -60.65
N ASP A 307 -29.45 -37.03 -60.15
CA ASP A 307 -30.73 -36.33 -60.15
C ASP A 307 -31.23 -36.03 -61.57
N GLU A 308 -30.35 -35.55 -62.46
CA GLU A 308 -30.66 -35.30 -63.87
C GLU A 308 -31.08 -36.58 -64.61
N ARG A 309 -30.41 -37.71 -64.36
CA ARG A 309 -30.79 -39.00 -64.95
C ARG A 309 -32.18 -39.44 -64.48
N ARG A 310 -32.47 -39.32 -63.19
CA ARG A 310 -33.80 -39.66 -62.64
C ARG A 310 -34.89 -38.73 -63.18
N LYS A 311 -34.57 -37.45 -63.37
CA LYS A 311 -35.45 -36.47 -64.00
C LYS A 311 -35.83 -36.87 -65.42
N LYS A 312 -34.85 -37.31 -66.23
CA LYS A 312 -35.09 -37.83 -67.60
C LYS A 312 -35.97 -39.08 -67.61
N LEU A 313 -35.87 -39.91 -66.57
CA LEU A 313 -36.65 -41.13 -66.40
C LEU A 313 -38.04 -40.89 -65.76
N GLY A 314 -38.43 -39.64 -65.49
CA GLY A 314 -39.69 -39.32 -64.80
C GLY A 314 -39.77 -39.82 -63.36
N LYS A 315 -38.67 -40.29 -62.76
CA LYS A 315 -38.60 -40.74 -61.36
C LYS A 315 -38.54 -39.52 -60.43
N GLN A 316 -38.89 -39.71 -59.16
CA GLN A 316 -38.80 -38.66 -58.13
C GLN A 316 -37.37 -38.09 -58.02
N THR A 317 -37.25 -36.76 -58.05
CA THR A 317 -36.00 -36.00 -57.94
C THR A 317 -35.85 -35.32 -56.57
N LEU A 318 -34.61 -35.01 -56.20
CA LEU A 318 -34.24 -34.25 -55.00
C LEU A 318 -34.05 -32.75 -55.27
N LEU A 319 -33.56 -32.33 -56.45
CA LEU A 319 -33.38 -30.92 -56.77
C LEU A 319 -34.64 -30.32 -57.43
N PRO A 320 -35.06 -29.08 -57.07
CA PRO A 320 -34.45 -28.17 -56.08
C PRO A 320 -34.67 -28.63 -54.62
N LEU A 321 -33.68 -28.37 -53.76
CA LEU A 321 -33.76 -28.70 -52.32
C LEU A 321 -34.84 -27.86 -51.62
N ARG A 322 -35.60 -28.49 -50.73
CA ARG A 322 -36.56 -27.78 -49.88
C ARG A 322 -35.82 -26.85 -48.91
N LYS A 323 -36.43 -25.72 -48.54
CA LYS A 323 -35.85 -24.77 -47.56
C LYS A 323 -35.46 -25.44 -46.23
N ALA A 324 -36.16 -26.51 -45.85
CA ALA A 324 -35.89 -27.28 -44.64
C ALA A 324 -34.72 -28.28 -44.77
N GLU A 325 -34.39 -28.71 -45.99
CA GLU A 325 -33.31 -29.64 -46.34
C GLU A 325 -32.01 -28.88 -46.64
N LYS A 326 -32.10 -27.67 -47.23
CA LYS A 326 -30.92 -26.85 -47.55
C LYS A 326 -30.01 -26.61 -46.34
N LYS A 327 -30.56 -26.53 -45.12
CA LYS A 327 -29.79 -26.32 -43.87
C LYS A 327 -28.92 -27.51 -43.46
N THR A 328 -29.21 -28.73 -43.93
CA THR A 328 -28.52 -29.96 -43.52
C THR A 328 -27.43 -30.40 -44.49
N VAL A 329 -27.32 -29.74 -45.64
CA VAL A 329 -26.40 -30.12 -46.72
C VAL A 329 -25.51 -28.92 -47.07
N ILE A 330 -24.27 -29.20 -47.49
CA ILE A 330 -23.25 -28.21 -47.80
C ILE A 330 -22.90 -28.29 -49.28
N PHE A 331 -22.83 -27.13 -49.94
CA PHE A 331 -22.29 -27.01 -51.29
C PHE A 331 -20.79 -26.71 -51.19
N PRO A 332 -19.91 -27.54 -51.78
CA PRO A 332 -18.46 -27.36 -51.65
C PRO A 332 -17.96 -25.98 -52.11
N TRP A 333 -18.54 -25.46 -53.19
CA TRP A 333 -18.08 -24.25 -53.90
C TRP A 333 -18.81 -22.96 -53.49
N ASP A 334 -19.80 -23.03 -52.58
CA ASP A 334 -20.50 -21.84 -52.13
C ASP A 334 -19.63 -21.04 -51.15
N PRO A 335 -19.40 -19.73 -51.33
CA PRO A 335 -18.54 -18.95 -50.41
C PRO A 335 -19.18 -18.69 -49.04
N THR A 336 -20.44 -19.09 -48.85
CA THR A 336 -21.17 -18.84 -47.60
C THR A 336 -20.93 -19.95 -46.57
N ILE A 337 -20.71 -19.55 -45.32
CA ILE A 337 -20.53 -20.47 -44.18
C ILE A 337 -21.92 -20.98 -43.77
N GLN A 338 -22.12 -22.30 -43.85
CA GLN A 338 -23.40 -22.92 -43.50
C GLN A 338 -23.58 -22.97 -41.96
N ALA A 339 -24.81 -23.06 -41.47
CA ALA A 339 -25.10 -23.06 -40.02
C ALA A 339 -24.36 -24.17 -39.22
N ALA A 340 -24.13 -25.33 -39.83
CA ALA A 340 -23.38 -26.42 -39.21
C ALA A 340 -21.89 -26.08 -39.04
N GLU A 341 -21.31 -25.38 -40.01
CA GLU A 341 -19.92 -24.93 -39.99
C GLU A 341 -19.75 -23.74 -39.04
N MET A 342 -20.73 -22.82 -39.02
CA MET A 342 -20.75 -21.67 -38.12
C MET A 342 -20.68 -22.09 -36.65
N ARG A 343 -21.33 -23.19 -36.27
CA ARG A 343 -21.24 -23.73 -34.89
C ARG A 343 -19.81 -24.14 -34.53
N ASN A 344 -19.08 -24.75 -35.47
CA ASN A 344 -17.70 -25.14 -35.26
C ASN A 344 -16.80 -23.89 -35.20
N VAL A 345 -16.98 -22.93 -36.10
CA VAL A 345 -16.25 -21.65 -36.07
C VAL A 345 -16.49 -20.91 -34.75
N LEU A 346 -17.73 -20.84 -34.28
CA LEU A 346 -18.08 -20.16 -33.04
C LEU A 346 -17.43 -20.83 -31.82
N ARG A 347 -17.46 -22.17 -31.75
CA ARG A 347 -16.81 -22.92 -30.67
C ARG A 347 -15.32 -22.57 -30.61
N GLU A 348 -14.66 -22.57 -31.75
CA GLU A 348 -13.22 -22.35 -31.84
C GLU A 348 -12.88 -20.88 -31.56
N LEU A 349 -13.71 -19.94 -32.01
CA LEU A 349 -13.54 -18.52 -31.67
C LEU A 349 -13.64 -18.29 -30.16
N VAL A 350 -14.59 -18.95 -29.49
CA VAL A 350 -14.70 -18.92 -28.02
C VAL A 350 -13.45 -19.50 -27.35
N GLU A 351 -12.87 -20.58 -27.89
CA GLU A 351 -11.60 -21.13 -27.39
C GLU A 351 -10.42 -20.15 -27.58
N THR A 352 -10.44 -19.28 -28.61
CA THR A 352 -9.40 -18.25 -28.81
C THR A 352 -9.60 -16.95 -28.03
N LEU A 353 -10.82 -16.70 -27.53
CA LEU A 353 -11.19 -15.46 -26.83
C LEU A 353 -10.29 -15.14 -25.62
N PRO A 354 -9.89 -16.10 -24.75
CA PRO A 354 -9.06 -15.79 -23.58
C PRO A 354 -7.70 -15.22 -23.95
N VAL A 355 -7.08 -15.68 -25.03
CA VAL A 355 -5.77 -15.19 -25.47
C VAL A 355 -5.87 -13.79 -26.05
N LEU A 356 -6.93 -13.51 -26.80
CA LEU A 356 -7.21 -12.16 -27.29
C LEU A 356 -7.45 -11.19 -26.12
N LEU A 357 -8.25 -11.59 -25.13
CA LEU A 357 -8.49 -10.80 -23.92
C LEU A 357 -7.19 -10.56 -23.13
N LEU A 358 -6.37 -11.60 -22.97
CA LEU A 358 -5.07 -11.50 -22.29
C LEU A 358 -4.15 -10.49 -23.00
N LEU A 359 -4.04 -10.56 -24.33
CA LEU A 359 -3.26 -9.61 -25.11
C LEU A 359 -3.78 -8.17 -24.92
N LEU A 360 -5.09 -7.96 -25.03
CA LEU A 360 -5.69 -6.64 -24.85
C LEU A 360 -5.47 -6.09 -23.44
N LEU A 361 -5.64 -6.93 -22.41
CA LEU A 361 -5.41 -6.58 -21.02
C LEU A 361 -3.96 -6.17 -20.78
N LEU A 362 -3.00 -6.98 -21.22
CA LEU A 362 -1.58 -6.72 -21.01
C LEU A 362 -1.11 -5.47 -21.77
N CYS A 363 -1.55 -5.28 -23.01
CA CYS A 363 -1.29 -4.07 -23.78
C CYS A 363 -1.90 -2.82 -23.12
N GLY A 364 -3.12 -2.94 -22.58
CA GLY A 364 -3.79 -1.86 -21.86
C GLY A 364 -3.09 -1.51 -20.54
N LEU A 365 -2.65 -2.52 -19.78
CA LEU A 365 -1.89 -2.34 -18.55
C LEU A 365 -0.53 -1.69 -18.82
N ASP A 366 0.19 -2.15 -19.84
CA ASP A 366 1.48 -1.57 -20.22
C ASP A 366 1.33 -0.10 -20.64
N TRP A 367 0.32 0.21 -21.47
CA TRP A 367 0.01 1.59 -21.84
C TRP A 367 -0.38 2.46 -20.65
N ALA A 368 -1.22 1.94 -19.75
CA ALA A 368 -1.64 2.66 -18.55
C ALA A 368 -0.46 2.95 -17.62
N LEU A 369 0.41 1.96 -17.38
CA LEU A 369 1.60 2.12 -16.54
C LEU A 369 2.60 3.08 -17.17
N TYR A 370 2.88 2.95 -18.45
CA TYR A 370 3.70 3.91 -19.19
C TYR A 370 3.15 5.34 -19.02
N SER A 371 1.84 5.53 -19.25
CA SER A 371 1.21 6.85 -19.18
C SER A 371 1.27 7.44 -17.77
N ILE A 372 1.02 6.63 -16.73
CA ILE A 372 1.11 7.06 -15.33
C ILE A 372 2.54 7.48 -15.00
N PHE A 373 3.54 6.67 -15.33
CA PHE A 373 4.93 6.97 -14.97
C PHE A 373 5.54 8.09 -15.80
N ASP A 374 5.14 8.22 -17.06
CA ASP A 374 5.56 9.34 -17.89
C ASP A 374 4.98 10.66 -17.36
N THR A 375 3.71 10.63 -16.93
CA THR A 375 3.07 11.77 -16.23
C THR A 375 3.80 12.10 -14.92
N ILE A 376 4.13 11.09 -14.11
CA ILE A 376 4.89 11.28 -12.87
C ILE A 376 6.26 11.89 -13.16
N ARG A 377 6.99 11.38 -14.16
CA ARG A 377 8.31 11.91 -14.54
C ARG A 377 8.23 13.40 -14.93
N HIS A 378 7.24 13.79 -15.73
CA HIS A 378 7.11 15.17 -16.19
C HIS A 378 6.62 16.13 -15.09
N HIS A 379 5.69 15.70 -14.24
CA HIS A 379 5.06 16.58 -13.23
C HIS A 379 5.67 16.48 -11.83
N SER A 380 6.43 15.44 -11.53
CA SER A 380 7.00 15.22 -10.20
C SER A 380 8.47 15.65 -10.10
N PHE A 381 9.04 16.27 -11.13
CA PHE A 381 10.36 16.90 -11.02
C PHE A 381 10.29 18.04 -10.00
N VAL A 382 11.08 17.94 -8.94
CA VAL A 382 11.18 18.97 -7.91
C VAL A 382 12.64 19.20 -7.57
N GLN A 383 13.04 20.46 -7.62
CA GLN A 383 14.35 20.94 -7.18
C GLN A 383 14.13 21.71 -5.87
N TYR A 384 14.60 21.15 -4.76
CA TYR A 384 14.54 21.79 -3.45
C TYR A 384 15.91 22.38 -3.11
N SER A 385 15.99 23.71 -3.03
CA SER A 385 17.13 24.43 -2.48
C SER A 385 16.74 24.99 -1.10
N PHE A 386 17.13 24.31 -0.03
CA PHE A 386 16.92 24.79 1.33
C PHE A 386 18.11 25.65 1.75
N ARG A 387 17.90 26.96 1.84
CA ARG A 387 18.86 27.91 2.41
C ARG A 387 18.38 28.32 3.80
N SER A 388 19.11 27.89 4.83
CA SER A 388 18.89 28.34 6.21
C SER A 388 20.10 29.10 6.69
N SER A 389 19.90 30.37 7.01
CA SER A 389 20.88 31.22 7.68
C SER A 389 20.34 31.57 9.06
N HIS A 390 20.99 31.09 10.12
CA HIS A 390 20.73 31.54 11.48
C HIS A 390 21.99 32.21 12.04
N LYS A 391 21.82 33.41 12.60
CA LYS A 391 22.85 34.14 13.34
C LYS A 391 22.22 34.59 14.65
N LEU A 392 22.46 33.84 15.71
CA LEU A 392 22.06 34.20 17.06
C LEU A 392 23.32 34.58 17.81
N GLU A 393 23.39 35.82 18.33
CA GLU A 393 24.52 36.30 19.12
C GLU A 393 24.00 36.81 20.46
N VAL A 394 24.34 36.12 21.55
CA VAL A 394 23.94 36.50 22.89
C VAL A 394 25.17 36.84 23.72
N LYS A 395 25.23 38.08 24.21
CA LYS A 395 26.30 38.56 25.08
C LYS A 395 25.77 38.65 26.51
N VAL A 396 26.33 37.84 27.40
CA VAL A 396 26.05 37.90 28.83
C VAL A 396 27.12 38.78 29.49
N GLY A 397 26.71 39.85 30.17
CA GLY A 397 27.59 40.74 30.94
C GLY A 397 27.71 40.34 32.42
N GLY A 398 28.81 40.75 33.07
CA GLY A 398 29.07 40.52 34.50
C GLY A 398 29.90 39.25 34.81
N ASP A 399 30.48 39.22 36.01
CA ASP A 399 31.42 38.15 36.44
C ASP A 399 30.87 37.24 37.54
N SER A 400 29.55 37.26 37.77
CA SER A 400 28.89 36.38 38.73
C SER A 400 28.87 34.92 38.26
N MET A 401 28.71 33.97 39.20
CA MET A 401 28.53 32.54 38.90
C MET A 401 27.38 32.32 37.91
N LEU A 402 26.24 33.00 38.11
CA LEU A 402 25.11 32.95 37.18
C LEU A 402 25.46 33.51 35.80
N ALA A 403 26.21 34.62 35.73
CA ALA A 403 26.66 35.18 34.46
C ALA A 403 27.61 34.23 33.72
N ARG A 404 28.50 33.53 34.43
CA ARG A 404 29.36 32.47 33.85
C ARG A 404 28.51 31.28 33.36
N LEU A 405 27.54 30.83 34.15
CA LEU A 405 26.63 29.74 33.77
C LEU A 405 25.82 30.12 32.52
N LEU A 406 25.19 31.30 32.49
CA LEU A 406 24.46 31.79 31.33
C LEU A 406 25.37 32.01 30.13
N ARG A 407 26.61 32.47 30.33
CA ARG A 407 27.59 32.60 29.24
C ARG A 407 28.02 31.25 28.67
N ASN A 408 28.20 30.24 29.51
CA ASN A 408 28.56 28.90 29.07
C ASN A 408 27.37 28.16 28.41
N THR A 409 26.14 28.42 28.86
CA THR A 409 24.93 27.76 28.33
C THR A 409 24.31 28.48 27.14
N ILE A 410 24.12 29.79 27.24
CA ILE A 410 23.53 30.64 26.18
C ILE A 410 24.61 31.08 25.19
N GLY A 411 25.88 31.19 25.59
CA GLY A 411 26.97 31.40 24.64
C GLY A 411 27.17 30.22 23.69
N ALA A 412 26.77 29.00 24.07
CA ALA A 412 26.73 27.84 23.18
C ALA A 412 25.65 27.95 22.08
N LEU A 413 24.66 28.83 22.28
CA LEU A 413 23.67 29.21 21.26
C LEU A 413 24.19 30.29 20.31
N ASN A 414 25.41 30.81 20.54
CA ASN A 414 26.06 31.76 19.65
C ASN A 414 26.56 31.03 18.39
N THR A 415 25.61 30.55 17.58
CA THR A 415 25.88 29.81 16.35
C THR A 415 25.55 30.68 15.16
N SER A 416 26.51 30.75 14.24
CA SER A 416 26.26 31.17 12.88
C SER A 416 26.41 29.94 12.00
N SER A 417 25.32 29.54 11.34
CA SER A 417 25.40 28.49 10.32
C SER A 417 24.67 28.96 9.09
N GLU A 418 25.37 28.92 7.98
CA GLU A 418 24.80 29.03 6.65
C GLU A 418 24.76 27.63 6.05
N MET A 419 23.55 27.13 5.84
CA MET A 419 23.36 25.80 5.27
C MET A 419 22.59 25.93 3.97
N VAL A 420 23.22 25.45 2.90
CA VAL A 420 22.63 25.33 1.58
C VAL A 420 22.54 23.84 1.27
N VAL A 421 21.32 23.30 1.23
CA VAL A 421 21.06 21.95 0.72
C VAL A 421 20.32 22.08 -0.59
N ASP A 422 21.03 21.83 -1.67
CA ASP A 422 20.46 21.67 -3.00
C ASP A 422 20.26 20.18 -3.26
N SER A 423 18.99 19.77 -3.37
CA SER A 423 18.61 18.39 -3.66
C SER A 423 17.75 18.34 -4.91
N ASN A 424 18.13 17.48 -5.86
CA ASN A 424 17.37 17.19 -7.06
C ASN A 424 16.81 15.76 -7.00
N ASN A 425 15.58 15.57 -7.47
CA ASN A 425 14.95 14.25 -7.50
C ASN A 425 15.04 13.56 -8.87
N MET A 426 15.69 14.18 -9.86
CA MET A 426 15.91 13.63 -11.20
C MET A 426 16.42 12.18 -11.21
N PRO A 427 17.48 11.80 -10.47
CA PRO A 427 17.97 10.41 -10.48
C PRO A 427 16.98 9.40 -9.88
N CYS A 428 15.96 9.87 -9.16
CA CYS A 428 14.93 9.03 -8.57
C CYS A 428 13.67 8.93 -9.44
N LEU A 429 13.54 9.69 -10.52
CA LEU A 429 12.35 9.63 -11.38
C LEU A 429 12.39 8.35 -12.24
N PRO A 430 11.23 7.69 -12.44
CA PRO A 430 11.19 6.48 -13.24
C PRO A 430 11.49 6.80 -14.70
N GLN A 431 12.16 5.88 -15.40
CA GLN A 431 12.37 5.95 -16.84
C GLN A 431 11.49 4.92 -17.55
N PRO A 432 10.20 5.21 -17.77
CA PRO A 432 9.31 4.26 -18.42
C PRO A 432 9.68 4.10 -19.90
N VAL A 433 9.69 2.87 -20.38
CA VAL A 433 9.92 2.54 -21.79
C VAL A 433 8.59 2.17 -22.43
N PRO A 434 8.15 2.88 -23.49
CA PRO A 434 6.95 2.50 -24.22
C PRO A 434 7.23 1.24 -25.02
N LEU A 435 6.23 0.36 -25.12
CA LEU A 435 6.36 -0.83 -25.96
C LEU A 435 6.50 -0.39 -27.44
N SER A 436 7.59 -0.82 -28.08
CA SER A 436 7.84 -0.45 -29.48
C SER A 436 6.74 -0.94 -30.42
N THR A 437 6.48 -0.20 -31.50
CA THR A 437 5.49 -0.60 -32.53
C THR A 437 5.79 -1.98 -33.10
N ARG A 438 7.08 -2.32 -33.25
CA ARG A 438 7.53 -3.65 -33.68
C ARG A 438 7.16 -4.74 -32.67
N ALA A 439 7.28 -4.48 -31.38
CA ALA A 439 6.90 -5.45 -30.34
C ALA A 439 5.38 -5.65 -30.27
N TYR A 440 4.59 -4.58 -30.40
CA TYR A 440 3.13 -4.70 -30.56
C TYR A 440 2.75 -5.56 -31.76
N LEU A 441 3.37 -5.32 -32.92
CA LEU A 441 3.12 -6.10 -34.12
C LEU A 441 3.52 -7.57 -33.95
N LYS A 442 4.67 -7.85 -33.34
CA LYS A 442 5.11 -9.23 -33.05
C LYS A 442 4.13 -9.99 -32.15
N ALA A 443 3.51 -9.34 -31.18
CA ALA A 443 2.50 -9.96 -30.31
C ALA A 443 1.10 -10.06 -30.96
N ALA A 444 0.72 -9.05 -31.74
CA ALA A 444 -0.60 -8.97 -32.37
C ALA A 444 -0.73 -9.87 -33.61
N LEU A 445 0.31 -9.99 -34.44
CA LEU A 445 0.28 -10.77 -35.69
C LEU A 445 -0.08 -12.25 -35.46
N PRO A 446 0.53 -13.00 -34.52
CA PRO A 446 0.15 -14.39 -34.23
C PRO A 446 -1.29 -14.54 -33.75
N SER A 447 -1.74 -13.60 -32.92
CA SER A 447 -3.10 -13.61 -32.37
C SER A 447 -4.15 -13.32 -33.45
N GLY A 448 -3.86 -12.34 -34.33
CA GLY A 448 -4.69 -12.05 -35.50
C GLY A 448 -4.69 -13.20 -36.51
N LEU A 449 -3.54 -13.84 -36.73
CA LEU A 449 -3.43 -15.04 -37.56
C LEU A 449 -4.27 -16.18 -36.98
N LEU A 450 -4.25 -16.40 -35.67
CA LEU A 450 -5.06 -17.41 -35.00
C LEU A 450 -6.56 -17.18 -35.25
N THR A 451 -7.05 -15.94 -35.08
CA THR A 451 -8.44 -15.58 -35.38
C THR A 451 -8.78 -15.79 -36.86
N CYS A 452 -7.89 -15.40 -37.77
CA CYS A 452 -8.04 -15.63 -39.20
C CYS A 452 -8.15 -17.13 -39.54
N LEU A 453 -7.31 -17.97 -38.93
CA LEU A 453 -7.34 -19.42 -39.09
C LEU A 453 -8.65 -20.05 -38.57
N CYS A 454 -9.24 -19.51 -37.50
CA CYS A 454 -10.56 -19.94 -37.02
C CYS A 454 -11.67 -19.65 -38.04
N LEU A 455 -11.62 -18.49 -38.73
CA LEU A 455 -12.60 -18.15 -39.77
C LEU A 455 -12.40 -19.00 -41.04
N LEU A 456 -11.14 -19.21 -41.44
CA LEU A 456 -10.78 -20.00 -42.62
C LEU A 456 -10.95 -21.51 -42.43
N GLN A 457 -11.14 -21.99 -41.20
CA GLN A 457 -11.30 -23.40 -40.86
C GLN A 457 -12.41 -24.09 -41.64
N ALA A 458 -13.55 -23.43 -41.84
CA ALA A 458 -14.68 -24.00 -42.58
C ALA A 458 -14.24 -24.41 -44.00
N PHE A 459 -13.49 -23.54 -44.68
CA PHE A 459 -12.95 -23.81 -46.01
C PHE A 459 -11.84 -24.86 -45.98
N GLY A 460 -11.02 -24.89 -44.93
CA GLY A 460 -10.02 -25.95 -44.72
C GLY A 460 -10.64 -27.36 -44.62
N TYR A 461 -11.77 -27.49 -43.93
CA TYR A 461 -12.48 -28.77 -43.83
C TYR A 461 -13.14 -29.19 -45.15
N ARG A 462 -13.70 -28.23 -45.91
CA ARG A 462 -14.19 -28.48 -47.27
C ARG A 462 -13.07 -28.95 -48.19
N LEU A 463 -11.92 -28.29 -48.14
CA LEU A 463 -10.75 -28.67 -48.94
C LEU A 463 -10.27 -30.08 -48.57
N ARG A 464 -10.18 -30.42 -47.28
CA ARG A 464 -9.85 -31.79 -46.82
C ARG A 464 -10.79 -32.83 -47.42
N ARG A 465 -12.09 -32.54 -47.47
CA ARG A 465 -13.09 -33.41 -48.09
C ARG A 465 -12.89 -33.57 -49.60
N VAL A 466 -12.58 -32.49 -50.32
CA VAL A 466 -12.29 -32.51 -51.77
C VAL A 466 -11.03 -33.33 -52.07
N ILE A 467 -9.98 -33.16 -51.26
CA ILE A 467 -8.73 -33.94 -51.39
C ILE A 467 -9.03 -35.44 -51.21
N ALA A 468 -9.77 -35.81 -50.16
CA ALA A 468 -10.12 -37.22 -49.95
C ALA A 468 -11.02 -37.79 -51.06
N ALA A 469 -11.91 -36.99 -51.64
CA ALA A 469 -12.73 -37.38 -52.79
C ALA A 469 -11.89 -37.63 -54.05
N PHE A 470 -10.81 -36.87 -54.24
CA PHE A 470 -9.87 -37.04 -55.36
C PHE A 470 -9.07 -38.35 -55.25
N TYR A 471 -8.54 -38.68 -54.06
CA TYR A 471 -7.75 -39.90 -53.87
C TYR A 471 -8.60 -41.18 -53.82
N PHE A 472 -9.85 -41.13 -53.36
CA PHE A 472 -10.73 -42.30 -53.20
C PHE A 472 -12.02 -42.20 -54.02
N PRO A 473 -11.95 -42.17 -55.37
CA PRO A 473 -13.11 -41.92 -56.22
C PRO A 473 -14.16 -43.04 -56.16
N LYS A 474 -13.74 -44.30 -56.03
CA LYS A 474 -14.66 -45.44 -55.90
C LYS A 474 -15.46 -45.38 -54.60
N ARG A 475 -14.80 -45.04 -53.48
CA ARG A 475 -15.46 -44.86 -52.18
C ARG A 475 -16.41 -43.67 -52.20
N GLU A 476 -16.02 -42.60 -52.88
CA GLU A 476 -16.82 -41.40 -52.98
C GLU A 476 -18.14 -41.63 -53.73
N LYS A 477 -18.12 -42.34 -54.86
CA LYS A 477 -19.35 -42.74 -55.57
C LYS A 477 -20.33 -43.50 -54.67
N LYS A 478 -19.83 -44.47 -53.88
CA LYS A 478 -20.66 -45.24 -52.93
C LYS A 478 -21.28 -44.34 -51.85
N ARG A 479 -20.51 -43.40 -51.31
CA ARG A 479 -20.99 -42.44 -50.28
C ARG A 479 -22.04 -41.49 -50.83
N ILE A 480 -21.86 -40.98 -52.05
CA ILE A 480 -22.84 -40.12 -52.71
C ILE A 480 -24.13 -40.88 -53.01
N LEU A 481 -24.04 -42.12 -53.50
CA LEU A 481 -25.21 -42.96 -53.75
C LEU A 481 -25.99 -43.21 -52.45
N PHE A 482 -25.27 -43.54 -51.37
CA PHE A 482 -25.87 -43.69 -50.04
C PHE A 482 -26.54 -42.40 -49.58
N LEU A 483 -25.89 -41.25 -49.70
CA LEU A 483 -26.45 -39.95 -49.33
C LEU A 483 -27.71 -39.62 -50.14
N TYR A 484 -27.69 -39.88 -51.45
CA TYR A 484 -28.84 -39.65 -52.33
C TYR A 484 -30.05 -40.51 -51.93
N ASN A 485 -29.83 -41.81 -51.71
CA ASN A 485 -30.88 -42.73 -51.26
C ASN A 485 -31.40 -42.40 -49.86
N ASP A 486 -30.51 -42.01 -48.94
CA ASP A 486 -30.89 -41.58 -47.58
C ASP A 486 -31.71 -40.29 -47.60
N LEU A 487 -31.36 -39.31 -48.44
CA LEU A 487 -32.14 -38.09 -48.62
C LEU A 487 -33.50 -38.35 -49.26
N LEU A 488 -33.60 -39.27 -50.23
CA LEU A 488 -34.89 -39.70 -50.79
C LEU A 488 -35.79 -40.33 -49.72
N ARG A 489 -35.26 -41.28 -48.93
CA ARG A 489 -35.99 -41.91 -47.81
C ARG A 489 -36.43 -40.87 -46.79
N LYS A 490 -35.56 -39.93 -46.43
CA LYS A 490 -35.87 -38.82 -45.52
C LYS A 490 -36.92 -37.88 -46.09
N ARG A 491 -36.93 -37.61 -47.40
CA ARG A 491 -37.94 -36.78 -48.07
C ARG A 491 -39.31 -37.46 -48.09
N ALA A 492 -39.37 -38.77 -48.36
CA ALA A 492 -40.61 -39.55 -48.30
C ALA A 492 -41.17 -39.61 -46.86
N ALA A 493 -40.31 -39.86 -45.87
CA ALA A 493 -40.69 -39.91 -44.46
C ALA A 493 -40.75 -38.53 -43.77
N PHE A 494 -40.48 -37.42 -44.48
CA PHE A 494 -40.26 -36.10 -43.90
C PHE A 494 -41.45 -35.64 -43.04
N THR A 495 -42.65 -35.76 -43.61
CA THR A 495 -43.88 -35.34 -42.96
C THR A 495 -44.15 -36.16 -41.71
N GLN A 496 -43.88 -37.48 -41.73
CA GLN A 496 -44.07 -38.36 -40.58
C GLN A 496 -43.05 -38.06 -39.47
N LEU A 497 -41.77 -37.99 -39.83
CA LEU A 497 -40.66 -37.79 -38.89
C LEU A 497 -40.73 -36.42 -38.19
N ARG A 498 -41.18 -35.38 -38.90
CA ARG A 498 -41.23 -34.01 -38.35
C ARG A 498 -42.61 -33.58 -37.84
N ARG A 499 -43.64 -34.43 -37.91
CA ARG A 499 -45.00 -34.10 -37.47
C ARG A 499 -45.04 -33.61 -36.03
N ALA A 500 -44.42 -34.33 -35.09
CA ALA A 500 -44.41 -33.96 -33.68
C ALA A 500 -43.81 -32.55 -33.46
N THR A 501 -42.74 -32.22 -34.18
CA THR A 501 -42.11 -30.90 -34.14
C THR A 501 -43.01 -29.82 -34.76
N ILE A 502 -43.66 -30.11 -35.89
CA ILE A 502 -44.58 -29.19 -36.57
C ILE A 502 -45.80 -28.90 -35.68
N VAL A 503 -46.41 -29.93 -35.09
CA VAL A 503 -47.54 -29.80 -34.16
C VAL A 503 -47.14 -29.00 -32.92
N ARG A 504 -45.97 -29.28 -32.33
CA ARG A 504 -45.46 -28.49 -31.20
C ARG A 504 -45.31 -27.01 -31.55
N ARG A 505 -44.77 -26.70 -32.73
CA ARG A 505 -44.60 -25.31 -33.19
C ARG A 505 -45.92 -24.63 -33.49
N ALA A 506 -46.89 -25.34 -34.09
CA ALA A 506 -48.23 -24.82 -34.31
C ALA A 506 -48.93 -24.49 -32.98
N ARG A 507 -48.83 -25.37 -31.97
CA ARG A 507 -49.33 -25.10 -30.61
C ARG A 507 -48.67 -23.88 -29.96
N GLN A 508 -47.36 -23.69 -30.14
CA GLN A 508 -46.65 -22.51 -29.64
C GLN A 508 -47.09 -21.20 -30.32
N GLN A 509 -47.50 -21.24 -31.58
CA GLN A 509 -48.04 -20.07 -32.29
C GLN A 509 -49.45 -19.73 -31.83
N ARG A 510 -50.23 -20.73 -31.42
CA ARG A 510 -51.57 -20.58 -30.86
C ARG A 510 -51.57 -20.06 -29.43
N ALA A 511 -50.48 -20.27 -28.67
CA ALA A 511 -50.38 -19.75 -27.31
C ALA A 511 -50.48 -18.20 -27.32
N PRO A 512 -51.27 -17.59 -26.42
CA PRO A 512 -51.47 -16.15 -26.41
C PRO A 512 -50.13 -15.42 -26.27
N ARG A 513 -49.88 -14.46 -27.16
CA ARG A 513 -48.68 -13.61 -27.07
C ARG A 513 -48.75 -12.81 -25.78
N ARG A 514 -47.64 -12.78 -25.05
CA ARG A 514 -47.51 -11.90 -23.87
C ARG A 514 -47.66 -10.46 -24.34
N HIS A 515 -48.50 -9.66 -23.67
CA HIS A 515 -48.81 -8.26 -24.02
C HIS A 515 -47.56 -7.40 -24.31
N LEU A 516 -46.45 -7.66 -23.61
CA LEU A 516 -45.15 -7.00 -23.80
C LEU A 516 -44.55 -7.21 -25.21
N VAL A 517 -44.73 -8.39 -25.81
CA VAL A 517 -44.20 -8.74 -27.14
C VAL A 517 -44.88 -7.91 -28.23
N ASP A 518 -46.18 -7.66 -28.10
CA ASP A 518 -46.94 -6.87 -29.06
C ASP A 518 -46.66 -5.36 -28.91
N ILE A 519 -46.39 -4.87 -27.69
CA ILE A 519 -45.89 -3.51 -27.45
C ILE A 519 -44.51 -3.33 -28.12
N LEU A 520 -43.58 -4.27 -27.90
CA LEU A 520 -42.23 -4.22 -28.49
C LEU A 520 -42.26 -4.31 -30.02
N HIS A 521 -43.20 -5.09 -30.59
CA HIS A 521 -43.38 -5.21 -32.03
C HIS A 521 -43.83 -3.89 -32.68
N ARG A 522 -44.70 -3.13 -32.00
CA ARG A 522 -45.16 -1.82 -32.49
C ARG A 522 -44.08 -0.74 -32.34
N ARG A 523 -43.37 -0.72 -31.21
CA ARG A 523 -42.50 0.40 -30.78
C ARG A 523 -41.08 0.36 -31.37
N CYS A 524 -40.54 -0.82 -31.69
CA CYS A 524 -39.18 -0.97 -32.21
C CYS A 524 -39.15 -1.63 -33.61
N PRO A 525 -39.02 -0.86 -34.72
CA PRO A 525 -38.99 -1.43 -36.07
C PRO A 525 -37.84 -2.42 -36.30
N LEU A 526 -36.70 -2.23 -35.62
CA LEU A 526 -35.52 -3.11 -35.67
C LEU A 526 -35.78 -4.51 -35.09
N LEU A 527 -36.73 -4.65 -34.15
CA LEU A 527 -37.06 -5.95 -33.51
C LEU A 527 -38.18 -6.70 -34.25
N ARG A 528 -38.87 -6.06 -35.20
CA ARG A 528 -39.97 -6.66 -35.97
C ARG A 528 -39.60 -7.98 -36.67
N PRO A 529 -38.44 -8.13 -37.33
CA PRO A 529 -38.07 -9.38 -38.01
C PRO A 529 -37.92 -10.58 -37.06
N TRP A 530 -37.53 -10.32 -35.80
CA TRP A 530 -37.35 -11.34 -34.77
C TRP A 530 -38.66 -11.75 -34.08
N LEU A 531 -39.63 -10.83 -34.02
CA LEU A 531 -40.92 -10.98 -33.34
C LEU A 531 -42.06 -11.50 -34.25
N ARG A 532 -41.84 -11.62 -35.58
CA ARG A 532 -42.83 -12.19 -36.52
C ARG A 532 -43.07 -13.67 -36.28
N ARG A 533 -44.28 -14.17 -36.63
CA ARG A 533 -44.51 -15.62 -36.68
C ARG A 533 -43.56 -16.22 -37.74
N ARG A 534 -43.25 -17.51 -37.60
CA ARG A 534 -42.32 -18.21 -38.50
C ARG A 534 -43.01 -19.44 -39.07
N CYS A 535 -42.67 -19.85 -40.28
CA CYS A 535 -43.25 -21.06 -40.84
C CYS A 535 -42.99 -22.28 -39.94
N VAL A 536 -44.02 -23.07 -39.63
CA VAL A 536 -43.91 -24.24 -38.74
C VAL A 536 -42.95 -25.32 -39.27
N VAL A 537 -42.75 -25.38 -40.60
CA VAL A 537 -41.89 -26.35 -41.28
C VAL A 537 -40.43 -25.87 -41.36
N CYS A 538 -40.17 -24.73 -42.04
CA CYS A 538 -38.81 -24.27 -42.36
C CYS A 538 -38.27 -23.14 -41.46
N GLN A 539 -39.13 -22.55 -40.62
CA GLN A 539 -38.84 -21.40 -39.75
C GLN A 539 -38.49 -20.09 -40.46
N ALA A 540 -38.81 -19.95 -41.76
CA ALA A 540 -38.73 -18.68 -42.45
C ALA A 540 -39.69 -17.66 -41.79
N PRO A 541 -39.32 -16.37 -41.70
CA PRO A 541 -40.20 -15.34 -41.16
C PRO A 541 -41.47 -15.20 -42.01
N GLU A 542 -42.56 -14.83 -41.35
CA GLU A 542 -43.84 -14.52 -42.00
C GLU A 542 -43.68 -13.38 -43.02
N THR A 543 -44.24 -13.63 -44.20
CA THR A 543 -44.26 -12.73 -45.37
C THR A 543 -45.72 -12.58 -45.80
N PRO A 544 -46.10 -11.51 -46.52
CA PRO A 544 -47.48 -11.33 -46.97
C PRO A 544 -47.99 -12.51 -47.84
N GLU A 545 -47.09 -13.26 -48.47
CA GLU A 545 -47.37 -14.46 -49.26
C GLU A 545 -47.45 -15.76 -48.42
N SER A 546 -47.46 -15.68 -47.09
CA SER A 546 -47.55 -16.86 -46.24
C SER A 546 -48.98 -17.40 -46.18
N TYR A 547 -49.10 -18.73 -46.15
CA TYR A 547 -50.38 -19.42 -46.16
C TYR A 547 -50.81 -19.80 -44.74
N LEU A 548 -52.03 -19.43 -44.36
CA LEU A 548 -52.66 -19.80 -43.10
C LEU A 548 -53.55 -21.01 -43.32
N CYS A 549 -53.48 -21.99 -42.41
CA CYS A 549 -54.32 -23.17 -42.51
C CYS A 549 -55.82 -22.80 -42.38
N PRO A 550 -56.70 -23.20 -43.32
CA PRO A 550 -58.11 -22.79 -43.34
C PRO A 550 -58.98 -23.51 -42.31
N THR A 551 -58.48 -24.58 -41.67
CA THR A 551 -59.25 -25.31 -40.66
C THR A 551 -59.44 -24.45 -39.41
N PRO A 552 -60.68 -24.37 -38.87
CA PRO A 552 -60.93 -23.64 -37.64
C PRO A 552 -60.06 -24.19 -36.50
N ASN A 553 -59.51 -23.31 -35.66
CA ASN A 553 -58.65 -23.61 -34.51
C ASN A 553 -57.20 -24.07 -34.78
N CYS A 554 -56.72 -24.17 -36.03
CA CYS A 554 -55.31 -24.56 -36.27
C CYS A 554 -54.33 -23.39 -36.28
N GLU A 555 -54.68 -22.26 -36.93
CA GLU A 555 -53.85 -21.03 -37.08
C GLU A 555 -52.36 -21.23 -37.47
N ALA A 556 -52.02 -22.38 -38.05
CA ALA A 556 -50.63 -22.70 -38.38
C ALA A 556 -50.17 -21.91 -39.61
N VAL A 557 -49.02 -21.25 -39.50
CA VAL A 557 -48.42 -20.44 -40.58
C VAL A 557 -47.46 -21.30 -41.42
N TYR A 558 -47.68 -21.33 -42.73
CA TYR A 558 -46.83 -22.00 -43.73
C TYR A 558 -46.24 -21.01 -44.71
N CYS A 559 -45.00 -21.26 -45.17
CA CYS A 559 -44.43 -20.53 -46.30
C CYS A 559 -45.03 -21.08 -47.61
N HIS A 560 -45.22 -20.27 -48.65
CA HIS A 560 -45.82 -20.73 -49.92
C HIS A 560 -45.16 -22.01 -50.48
N SER A 561 -43.82 -22.04 -50.54
CA SER A 561 -43.08 -23.23 -50.97
C SER A 561 -43.31 -24.45 -50.06
N CYS A 562 -43.39 -24.22 -48.75
CA CYS A 562 -43.62 -25.26 -47.75
C CYS A 562 -45.04 -25.82 -47.83
N TRP A 563 -46.02 -25.00 -48.20
CA TRP A 563 -47.41 -25.44 -48.35
C TRP A 563 -47.57 -26.34 -49.58
N ASN A 564 -46.96 -25.95 -50.71
CA ASN A 564 -46.93 -26.75 -51.93
C ASN A 564 -46.14 -28.06 -51.75
N ASP A 565 -45.00 -28.01 -51.04
CA ASP A 565 -44.21 -29.19 -50.68
C ASP A 565 -45.00 -30.25 -49.92
N MET A 566 -46.02 -29.84 -49.18
CA MET A 566 -46.89 -30.67 -48.35
C MET A 566 -48.18 -31.06 -49.07
N ARG A 567 -48.22 -30.89 -50.39
CA ARG A 567 -49.38 -31.18 -51.26
C ARG A 567 -50.65 -30.47 -50.79
N GLN A 568 -50.51 -29.24 -50.26
CA GLN A 568 -51.62 -28.43 -49.76
C GLN A 568 -52.43 -29.10 -48.63
N ARG A 569 -51.81 -30.05 -47.91
CA ARG A 569 -52.41 -30.71 -46.73
C ARG A 569 -51.68 -30.26 -45.47
N CYS A 570 -52.45 -29.95 -44.43
CA CYS A 570 -51.91 -29.53 -43.14
C CYS A 570 -51.58 -30.74 -42.24
N PRO A 571 -50.32 -31.02 -41.89
CA PRO A 571 -49.95 -32.18 -41.05
C PRO A 571 -50.50 -32.15 -39.63
N VAL A 572 -50.95 -30.97 -39.19
CA VAL A 572 -51.57 -30.76 -37.88
C VAL A 572 -53.02 -31.27 -37.89
N CYS A 573 -53.73 -31.08 -39.00
CA CYS A 573 -55.15 -31.39 -39.13
C CYS A 573 -55.41 -32.75 -39.79
N THR A 574 -54.52 -33.19 -40.68
CA THR A 574 -54.68 -34.46 -41.39
C THR A 574 -54.32 -35.66 -40.47
N PRO A 575 -55.15 -36.73 -40.46
CA PRO A 575 -54.89 -37.99 -39.73
C PRO A 575 -53.56 -38.65 -40.10
N ARG A 576 -53.06 -39.55 -39.24
CA ARG A 576 -51.73 -40.17 -39.46
C ARG A 576 -51.74 -41.14 -40.64
N GLU A 577 -52.83 -41.88 -40.84
CA GLU A 577 -52.93 -42.91 -41.88
C GLU A 577 -52.90 -42.30 -43.29
N GLU A 578 -53.60 -41.18 -43.51
CA GLU A 578 -53.74 -40.50 -44.82
C GLU A 578 -52.47 -39.78 -45.31
N LEU A 579 -51.48 -39.62 -44.43
CA LEU A 579 -50.18 -39.03 -44.77
C LEU A 579 -49.24 -40.00 -45.48
N SER A 580 -49.56 -41.30 -45.48
CA SER A 580 -48.67 -42.39 -45.90
C SER A 580 -49.04 -43.06 -47.23
N SER A 581 -50.28 -42.90 -47.71
CA SER A 581 -50.91 -43.82 -48.67
C SER A 581 -50.62 -43.58 -50.15
N SER A 582 -49.49 -42.97 -50.55
CA SER A 582 -49.25 -42.77 -52.01
C SER A 582 -47.82 -42.89 -52.52
N ALA A 583 -46.90 -43.54 -51.81
CA ALA A 583 -45.55 -43.74 -52.35
C ALA A 583 -44.78 -44.90 -51.71
N TYR A 584 -45.27 -46.14 -51.79
CA TYR A 584 -44.40 -47.34 -51.75
C TYR A 584 -45.09 -48.47 -52.52
N SER A 585 -45.09 -48.31 -53.83
CA SER A 585 -45.28 -49.37 -54.82
C SER A 585 -44.36 -49.04 -55.99
N ASP A 586 -43.06 -48.95 -55.71
CA ASP A 586 -42.06 -49.21 -56.75
C ASP A 586 -41.32 -50.46 -56.28
N SER A 587 -41.36 -51.46 -57.15
CA SER A 587 -40.79 -52.79 -57.02
C SER A 587 -39.33 -52.75 -56.58
N ASN A 588 -38.95 -53.81 -55.87
CA ASN A 588 -37.61 -54.07 -55.35
C ASN A 588 -36.57 -54.46 -56.42
N ASP A 589 -36.78 -54.08 -57.69
CA ASP A 589 -35.91 -54.44 -58.80
C ASP A 589 -35.07 -53.25 -59.26
N ASP A 590 -33.99 -52.96 -58.52
CA ASP A 590 -32.83 -52.20 -59.04
C ASP A 590 -31.65 -52.43 -58.09
N ALA A 591 -31.36 -53.71 -57.81
CA ALA A 591 -30.11 -54.16 -57.21
C ALA A 591 -29.24 -54.87 -58.27
N THR A 592 -29.04 -54.23 -59.41
CA THR A 592 -28.01 -54.63 -60.38
C THR A 592 -27.45 -53.36 -61.02
N TYR A 593 -26.34 -52.87 -60.46
CA TYR A 593 -25.43 -52.01 -61.20
C TYR A 593 -24.06 -52.68 -61.19
N ALA A 594 -23.66 -53.03 -62.40
CA ALA A 594 -22.39 -53.51 -62.93
C ALA A 594 -21.14 -53.48 -62.02
N GLU A 595 -20.38 -54.57 -62.11
CA GLU A 595 -18.98 -54.72 -61.72
C GLU A 595 -18.06 -53.63 -62.29
#